data_AF-A0A2V7W131-F1
#
_entry.id   AF-A0A2V7W131-F1
#
_cell.length_a   1.000
_cell.length_b   1.000
_cell.length_c   1.000
_cell.angle_alpha   90.00
_cell.angle_beta   90.00
_cell.angle_gamma   90.00
#
_symmetry.space_group_name_H-M   'P 1'
#
loop_
_entity.id
_entity.type
_entity.pdbx_description
1 polymer ?
#
loop_
_entity_poly.entity_id
_entity_poly.type
_entity_poly.pdbx_seq_one_letter_code
_entity_poly.pdbx_strand_id
1 'polypeptide(L)'
;MFLSPRVAPLSSLLLWRQRFVAIASVAMRFRDAVAAEFERRRARNARYSMRRFARTLGVHHSTVSRMMRGSRRMPSRTIAGIARRLGMSRAQIDEFVIREDEAAVLQAIARPSFRPDCRWLATITGISVDRVNIVLHTLLRAGALRMRAIHQWELTNE
;
A
#
# COMPACT_ATOMS: atom_id res chain seq x y z
N MET A 1 -28.66 32.39 -1.97
CA MET A 1 -27.31 32.74 -2.48
C MET A 1 -26.37 31.62 -2.08
N PHE A 2 -25.97 30.80 -3.05
CA PHE A 2 -25.30 29.52 -2.83
C PHE A 2 -23.89 29.73 -2.25
N LEU A 3 -23.62 29.11 -1.10
CA LEU A 3 -22.28 28.99 -0.55
C LEU A 3 -21.47 28.02 -1.43
N SER A 4 -20.51 28.57 -2.18
CA SER A 4 -19.51 27.80 -2.90
C SER A 4 -18.74 26.88 -1.95
N PRO A 5 -18.58 25.57 -2.24
CA PRO A 5 -17.57 24.78 -1.55
C PRO A 5 -16.21 25.26 -2.06
N ARG A 6 -15.41 25.89 -1.19
CA ARG A 6 -14.01 26.21 -1.47
C ARG A 6 -13.25 24.90 -1.66
N VAL A 7 -13.18 24.45 -2.91
CA VAL A 7 -12.18 23.48 -3.36
C VAL A 7 -10.82 24.12 -3.13
N ALA A 8 -9.97 23.48 -2.32
CA ALA A 8 -8.64 24.00 -2.03
C ALA A 8 -7.85 24.26 -3.33
N PRO A 9 -7.11 25.37 -3.43
CA PRO A 9 -6.40 25.72 -4.66
C PRO A 9 -5.31 24.69 -4.99
N LEU A 10 -5.23 24.34 -6.28
CA LEU A 10 -4.37 23.30 -6.86
C LEU A 10 -2.85 23.44 -6.58
N SER A 11 -2.41 24.58 -6.06
CA SER A 11 -1.01 24.87 -5.74
C SER A 11 -0.53 24.25 -4.41
N SER A 12 -1.42 24.05 -3.43
CA SER A 12 -1.09 23.38 -2.16
C SER A 12 -1.00 21.84 -2.31
N LEU A 13 -1.57 21.30 -3.39
CA LEU A 13 -1.61 19.88 -3.69
C LEU A 13 -0.25 19.30 -4.15
N LEU A 14 0.68 20.12 -4.64
CA LEU A 14 1.99 19.65 -5.12
C LEU A 14 2.96 19.35 -3.98
N LEU A 15 2.94 20.14 -2.90
CA LEU A 15 3.65 19.84 -1.66
C LEU A 15 2.94 18.73 -0.85
N TRP A 16 1.61 18.62 -0.97
CA TRP A 16 0.81 17.54 -0.39
C TRP A 16 1.13 16.15 -0.98
N ARG A 17 1.39 16.06 -2.30
CA ARG A 17 1.76 14.81 -2.99
C ARG A 17 3.08 14.20 -2.51
N GLN A 18 4.05 15.02 -2.12
CA GLN A 18 5.40 14.52 -1.81
C GLN A 18 5.57 14.06 -0.36
N ARG A 19 4.85 14.68 0.60
CA ARG A 19 5.11 14.45 2.03
C ARG A 19 4.20 13.42 2.70
N PHE A 20 2.98 13.18 2.19
CA PHE A 20 2.09 12.11 2.67
C PHE A 20 2.53 10.71 2.22
N VAL A 21 3.13 10.60 1.04
CA VAL A 21 3.80 9.36 0.64
C VAL A 21 4.94 9.08 1.63
N ALA A 22 5.67 10.11 2.06
CA ALA A 22 6.87 9.99 2.91
C ALA A 22 6.63 9.30 4.27
N ILE A 23 5.54 9.64 4.98
CA ILE A 23 5.29 9.10 6.34
C ILE A 23 4.83 7.63 6.28
N ALA A 24 4.15 7.22 5.20
CA ALA A 24 3.88 5.81 4.91
C ALA A 24 5.05 5.08 4.21
N SER A 25 6.10 5.80 3.77
CA SER A 25 7.17 5.27 2.90
C SER A 25 8.53 5.07 3.54
N VAL A 26 8.67 5.13 4.87
CA VAL A 26 9.92 4.73 5.53
C VAL A 26 9.85 3.30 6.09
N ALA A 27 8.66 2.81 6.44
CA ALA A 27 8.49 1.41 6.86
C ALA A 27 8.61 0.46 5.66
N MET A 28 9.52 -0.52 5.75
CA MET A 28 9.84 -1.48 4.71
C MET A 28 8.58 -2.07 4.06
N ARG A 29 8.38 -1.88 2.75
CA ARG A 29 7.28 -2.47 1.99
C ARG A 29 7.53 -3.94 1.71
N PHE A 30 6.50 -4.70 1.36
CA PHE A 30 6.70 -6.11 1.03
C PHE A 30 7.62 -6.30 -0.18
N ARG A 31 7.53 -5.41 -1.18
CA ARG A 31 8.44 -5.42 -2.34
C ARG A 31 9.90 -5.25 -1.93
N ASP A 32 10.17 -4.46 -0.89
CA ASP A 32 11.51 -4.13 -0.43
C ASP A 32 12.12 -5.35 0.27
N ALA A 33 11.33 -6.05 1.11
CA ALA A 33 11.73 -7.33 1.71
C ALA A 33 12.03 -8.40 0.64
N VAL A 34 11.21 -8.48 -0.42
CA VAL A 34 11.46 -9.44 -1.51
C VAL A 34 12.69 -9.07 -2.34
N ALA A 35 12.93 -7.77 -2.57
CA ALA A 35 14.14 -7.28 -3.25
C ALA A 35 15.39 -7.57 -2.42
N ALA A 36 15.38 -7.27 -1.12
CA ALA A 36 16.48 -7.56 -0.21
C ALA A 36 16.80 -9.06 -0.18
N GLU A 37 15.78 -9.92 -0.16
CA GLU A 37 15.98 -11.36 -0.19
C GLU A 37 16.55 -11.87 -1.51
N PHE A 38 16.15 -11.28 -2.64
CA PHE A 38 16.75 -11.61 -3.94
C PHE A 38 18.24 -11.23 -3.97
N GLU A 39 18.57 -10.00 -3.56
CA GLU A 39 19.95 -9.53 -3.54
C GLU A 39 20.81 -10.32 -2.55
N ARG A 40 20.28 -10.72 -1.39
CA ARG A 40 20.97 -11.61 -0.43
C ARG A 40 21.37 -12.95 -1.06
N ARG A 41 20.51 -13.54 -1.91
CA ARG A 41 20.83 -14.79 -2.61
C ARG A 41 21.79 -14.59 -3.77
N ARG A 42 21.65 -13.46 -4.47
CA ARG A 42 22.55 -13.07 -5.56
C ARG A 42 23.97 -12.75 -5.08
N ALA A 43 24.10 -12.13 -3.90
CA ALA A 43 25.39 -11.90 -3.27
C ALA A 43 26.15 -13.20 -2.98
N ARG A 44 25.43 -14.26 -2.57
CA ARG A 44 26.03 -15.61 -2.37
C ARG A 44 26.32 -16.35 -3.67
N ASN A 45 25.63 -16.03 -4.75
CA ASN A 45 25.83 -16.63 -6.06
C ASN A 45 25.49 -15.61 -7.14
N ALA A 46 26.50 -15.00 -7.75
CA ALA A 46 26.31 -13.97 -8.78
C ALA A 46 25.50 -14.45 -9.99
N ARG A 47 25.44 -15.78 -10.25
CA ARG A 47 24.64 -16.40 -11.31
C ARG A 47 23.18 -16.65 -10.89
N TYR A 48 22.78 -16.31 -9.67
CA TYR A 48 21.42 -16.47 -9.17
C TYR A 48 20.47 -15.50 -9.89
N SER A 49 19.74 -16.02 -10.87
CA SER A 49 18.88 -15.21 -11.72
C SER A 49 17.49 -14.98 -11.14
N MET A 50 16.83 -13.92 -11.60
CA MET A 50 15.44 -13.62 -11.24
C MET A 50 14.48 -14.77 -11.59
N ARG A 51 14.74 -15.52 -12.66
CA ARG A 51 13.96 -16.72 -13.02
C ARG A 51 14.09 -17.81 -11.97
N ARG A 52 15.31 -18.06 -11.46
CA ARG A 52 15.55 -19.04 -10.38
C ARG A 52 14.90 -18.60 -9.07
N PHE A 53 14.96 -17.31 -8.76
CA PHE A 53 14.29 -16.74 -7.60
C PHE A 53 12.76 -16.93 -7.68
N ALA A 54 12.16 -16.55 -8.81
CA ALA A 54 10.73 -16.69 -9.06
C ALA A 54 10.25 -18.14 -8.96
N ARG A 55 11.04 -19.11 -9.47
CA ARG A 55 10.76 -20.54 -9.28
C ARG A 55 10.72 -20.94 -7.81
N THR A 56 11.61 -20.40 -6.97
CA THR A 56 11.60 -20.67 -5.52
C THR A 56 10.36 -20.09 -4.85
N LEU A 57 9.93 -18.91 -5.31
CA LEU A 57 8.68 -18.28 -4.91
C LEU A 57 7.45 -18.91 -5.58
N GLY A 58 7.63 -19.92 -6.43
CA GLY A 58 6.64 -20.57 -7.28
C GLY A 58 5.66 -19.62 -7.97
N VAL A 59 6.20 -18.53 -8.52
CA VAL A 59 5.49 -17.56 -9.37
C VAL A 59 6.27 -17.36 -10.66
N HIS A 60 5.62 -16.84 -11.69
CA HIS A 60 6.31 -16.49 -12.92
C HIS A 60 7.27 -15.29 -12.72
N HIS A 61 8.40 -15.27 -13.41
CA HIS A 61 9.43 -14.23 -13.26
C HIS A 61 8.89 -12.82 -13.56
N SER A 62 7.96 -12.68 -14.49
CA SER A 62 7.31 -11.40 -14.79
C SER A 62 6.50 -10.86 -13.60
N THR A 63 5.94 -11.73 -12.76
CA THR A 63 5.22 -11.35 -11.53
C THR A 63 6.19 -10.72 -10.52
N VAL A 64 7.32 -11.37 -10.27
CA VAL A 64 8.36 -10.85 -9.36
C VAL A 64 8.90 -9.52 -9.86
N SER A 65 9.20 -9.45 -11.14
CA SER A 65 9.72 -8.24 -11.79
C SER A 65 8.74 -7.06 -11.70
N ARG A 66 7.44 -7.30 -11.94
CA ARG A 66 6.38 -6.28 -11.84
C ARG A 66 6.14 -5.83 -10.39
N MET A 67 6.20 -6.77 -9.45
CA MET A 67 6.11 -6.50 -8.01
C MET A 67 7.26 -5.61 -7.54
N MET A 68 8.50 -5.94 -7.89
CA MET A 68 9.67 -5.15 -7.51
C MET A 68 9.64 -3.73 -8.09
N ARG A 69 9.16 -3.57 -9.33
CA ARG A 69 8.96 -2.24 -9.94
C ARG A 69 7.79 -1.44 -9.35
N GLY A 70 6.98 -2.04 -8.47
CA GLY A 70 5.84 -1.36 -7.85
C GLY A 70 4.70 -1.01 -8.81
N SER A 71 4.63 -1.64 -9.98
CA SER A 71 3.68 -1.23 -11.02
C SER A 71 2.21 -1.53 -10.68
N ARG A 72 1.93 -2.39 -9.69
CA ARG A 72 0.58 -2.71 -9.21
C ARG A 72 0.59 -3.12 -7.72
N ARG A 73 -0.49 -2.80 -7.00
CA ARG A 73 -0.79 -3.42 -5.69
C ARG A 73 -0.81 -4.93 -5.84
N MET A 74 -0.25 -5.64 -4.87
CA MET A 74 -0.37 -7.09 -4.80
C MET A 74 -1.54 -7.49 -3.89
N PRO A 75 -2.40 -8.43 -4.32
CA PRO A 75 -3.42 -8.97 -3.45
C PRO A 75 -2.81 -9.61 -2.20
N SER A 76 -3.49 -9.48 -1.06
CA SER A 76 -3.03 -10.02 0.24
C SER A 76 -2.77 -11.53 0.17
N ARG A 77 -3.55 -12.28 -0.62
CA ARG A 77 -3.32 -13.71 -0.86
C ARG A 77 -1.99 -13.99 -1.55
N THR A 78 -1.61 -13.15 -2.51
CA THR A 78 -0.32 -13.25 -3.22
C THR A 78 0.83 -12.92 -2.29
N ILE A 79 0.70 -11.85 -1.48
CA ILE A 79 1.68 -11.50 -0.43
C ILE A 79 1.90 -12.69 0.50
N ALA A 80 0.82 -13.23 1.08
CA ALA A 80 0.89 -14.36 2.01
C ALA A 80 1.51 -15.61 1.36
N GLY A 81 1.22 -15.89 0.08
CA GLY A 81 1.81 -17.01 -0.65
C GLY A 81 3.31 -16.87 -0.85
N ILE A 82 3.76 -15.70 -1.28
CA ILE A 82 5.18 -15.39 -1.49
C ILE A 82 5.93 -15.38 -0.15
N ALA A 83 5.38 -14.70 0.86
CA ALA A 83 5.98 -14.55 2.18
C ALA A 83 6.18 -15.90 2.89
N ARG A 84 5.21 -16.83 2.79
CA ARG A 84 5.38 -18.21 3.29
C ARG A 84 6.54 -18.94 2.62
N ARG A 85 6.71 -18.80 1.31
CA ARG A 85 7.84 -19.39 0.58
C ARG A 85 9.19 -18.74 0.91
N LEU A 86 9.16 -17.55 1.50
CA LEU A 86 10.32 -16.87 2.05
C LEU A 86 10.62 -17.28 3.50
N GLY A 87 9.80 -18.15 4.11
CA GLY A 87 9.98 -18.60 5.49
C GLY A 87 9.54 -17.58 6.54
N MET A 88 8.70 -16.59 6.16
CA MET A 88 8.18 -15.61 7.10
C MET A 88 7.12 -16.22 8.04
N SER A 89 7.11 -15.76 9.29
CA SER A 89 6.11 -16.15 10.28
C SER A 89 4.74 -15.55 9.96
N ARG A 90 3.67 -16.10 10.57
CA ARG A 90 2.31 -15.56 10.41
C ARG A 90 2.22 -14.09 10.83
N ALA A 91 2.85 -13.71 11.95
CA ALA A 91 2.87 -12.34 12.42
C ALA A 91 3.53 -11.38 11.41
N GLN A 92 4.68 -11.77 10.82
CA GLN A 92 5.35 -10.98 9.79
C GLN A 92 4.47 -10.82 8.54
N ILE A 93 3.80 -11.90 8.13
CA ILE A 93 2.89 -11.88 6.98
C ILE A 93 1.74 -10.90 7.22
N ASP A 94 1.11 -11.00 8.39
CA ASP A 94 -0.01 -10.15 8.77
C ASP A 94 0.41 -8.67 8.81
N GLU A 95 1.61 -8.38 9.35
CA GLU A 95 2.19 -7.04 9.37
C GLU A 95 2.40 -6.47 7.95
N PHE A 96 2.98 -7.26 7.03
CA PHE A 96 3.11 -6.85 5.63
C PHE A 96 1.75 -6.59 4.98
N VAL A 97 0.77 -7.46 5.25
CA VAL A 97 -0.57 -7.37 4.67
C VAL A 97 -1.31 -6.14 5.19
N ILE A 98 -1.21 -5.81 6.48
CA ILE A 98 -1.77 -4.59 7.08
C ILE A 98 -1.14 -3.35 6.44
N ARG A 99 0.19 -3.27 6.42
CA ARG A 99 0.94 -2.14 5.88
C ARG A 99 0.69 -1.93 4.38
N GLU A 100 0.55 -3.01 3.61
CA GLU A 100 0.22 -2.91 2.19
C GLU A 100 -1.19 -2.38 1.96
N ASP A 101 -2.15 -2.79 2.79
CA ASP A 101 -3.54 -2.31 2.72
C ASP A 101 -3.68 -0.85 3.17
N GLU A 102 -3.02 -0.44 4.26
CA GLU A 102 -2.99 0.94 4.74
C GLU A 102 -2.50 1.91 3.66
N ALA A 103 -1.35 1.62 3.04
CA ALA A 103 -0.84 2.49 2.00
C ALA A 103 -1.71 2.48 0.73
N ALA A 104 -2.38 1.37 0.42
CA ALA A 104 -3.32 1.33 -0.71
C ALA A 104 -4.53 2.23 -0.45
N VAL A 105 -5.08 2.21 0.77
CA VAL A 105 -6.17 3.10 1.19
C VAL A 105 -5.72 4.55 1.18
N LEU A 106 -4.56 4.88 1.75
CA LEU A 106 -4.00 6.23 1.74
C LEU A 106 -3.78 6.75 0.31
N GLN A 107 -3.20 5.92 -0.57
CA GLN A 107 -3.02 6.27 -1.98
C GLN A 107 -4.37 6.47 -2.69
N ALA A 108 -5.41 5.72 -2.33
CA ALA A 108 -6.74 5.88 -2.91
C ALA A 108 -7.43 7.16 -2.43
N ILE A 109 -7.30 7.50 -1.14
CA ILE A 109 -7.82 8.76 -0.56
C ILE A 109 -7.13 9.98 -1.19
N ALA A 110 -5.83 9.88 -1.48
CA ALA A 110 -5.07 10.94 -2.13
C ALA A 110 -5.38 11.12 -3.63
N ARG A 111 -6.24 10.29 -4.24
CA ARG A 111 -6.59 10.43 -5.66
C ARG A 111 -7.55 11.62 -5.87
N PRO A 112 -7.43 12.35 -6.99
CA PRO A 112 -8.40 13.40 -7.33
C PRO A 112 -9.85 12.90 -7.45
N SER A 113 -10.05 11.63 -7.79
CA SER A 113 -11.36 10.99 -7.91
C SER A 113 -11.89 10.40 -6.60
N PHE A 114 -11.25 10.70 -5.47
CA PHE A 114 -11.62 10.15 -4.16
C PHE A 114 -13.08 10.45 -3.80
N ARG A 115 -13.78 9.41 -3.35
CA ARG A 115 -15.12 9.49 -2.75
C ARG A 115 -15.02 8.99 -1.31
N PRO A 116 -15.52 9.74 -0.30
CA PRO A 116 -15.50 9.35 1.11
C PRO A 116 -16.47 8.19 1.42
N ASP A 117 -16.17 7.01 0.88
CA ASP A 117 -17.01 5.82 0.92
C ASP A 117 -16.10 4.57 0.99
N CYS A 118 -16.35 3.70 1.97
CA CYS A 118 -15.61 2.46 2.15
C CYS A 118 -15.83 1.47 1.00
N ARG A 119 -16.99 1.48 0.33
CA ARG A 119 -17.26 0.63 -0.84
C ARG A 119 -16.48 1.11 -2.06
N TRP A 120 -16.35 2.43 -2.23
CA TRP A 120 -15.49 3.01 -3.25
C TRP A 120 -14.03 2.62 -3.02
N LEU A 121 -13.55 2.71 -1.79
CA LEU A 121 -12.20 2.28 -1.40
C LEU A 121 -11.98 0.78 -1.66
N ALA A 122 -12.93 -0.07 -1.30
CA ALA A 122 -12.85 -1.51 -1.55
C ALA A 122 -12.73 -1.81 -3.06
N THR A 123 -13.56 -1.14 -3.87
CA THR A 123 -13.57 -1.30 -5.33
C THR A 123 -12.25 -0.85 -5.97
N ILE A 124 -11.74 0.32 -5.59
CA ILE A 124 -10.55 0.89 -6.23
C ILE A 124 -9.25 0.21 -5.78
N THR A 125 -9.20 -0.27 -4.54
CA THR A 125 -8.01 -0.93 -3.97
C THR A 125 -8.02 -2.44 -4.16
N GLY A 126 -9.19 -3.06 -4.35
CA GLY A 126 -9.35 -4.52 -4.32
C GLY A 126 -9.14 -5.12 -2.93
N ILE A 127 -9.39 -4.34 -1.86
CA ILE A 127 -9.44 -4.78 -0.47
C ILE A 127 -10.91 -5.10 -0.12
N SER A 128 -11.17 -6.07 0.75
CA SER A 128 -12.55 -6.31 1.22
C SER A 128 -13.06 -5.13 2.05
N VAL A 129 -14.37 -4.91 2.07
CA VAL A 129 -14.98 -3.81 2.85
C VAL A 129 -14.58 -3.89 4.32
N ASP A 130 -14.59 -5.08 4.93
CA ASP A 130 -14.19 -5.26 6.33
C ASP A 130 -12.76 -4.83 6.60
N ARG A 131 -11.82 -5.18 5.70
CA ARG A 131 -10.43 -4.78 5.83
C ARG A 131 -10.24 -3.28 5.59
N VAL A 132 -11.00 -2.68 4.67
CA VAL A 132 -11.04 -1.23 4.51
C VAL A 132 -11.50 -0.56 5.81
N ASN A 133 -12.58 -1.05 6.42
CA ASN A 133 -13.08 -0.50 7.68
C ASN A 133 -12.04 -0.62 8.81
N ILE A 134 -11.36 -1.76 8.93
CA ILE A 134 -10.25 -1.92 9.88
C ILE A 134 -9.17 -0.84 9.64
N VAL A 135 -8.72 -0.68 8.39
CA VAL A 135 -7.72 0.33 8.04
C VAL A 135 -8.21 1.74 8.36
N LEU A 136 -9.46 2.08 8.03
CA LEU A 136 -10.03 3.39 8.35
C LEU A 136 -10.07 3.64 9.86
N HIS A 137 -10.49 2.66 10.66
CA HIS A 137 -10.45 2.77 12.12
C HIS A 137 -9.03 2.95 12.65
N THR A 138 -8.04 2.23 12.11
CA THR A 138 -6.63 2.43 12.47
C THR A 138 -6.16 3.85 12.15
N LEU A 139 -6.45 4.36 10.95
CA LEU A 139 -6.05 5.71 10.53
C LEU A 139 -6.74 6.81 11.33
N LEU A 140 -8.01 6.63 11.70
CA LEU A 140 -8.74 7.55 12.57
C LEU A 140 -8.13 7.57 13.98
N ARG A 141 -7.84 6.39 14.55
CA ARG A 141 -7.23 6.26 15.89
C ARG A 141 -5.81 6.81 15.94
N ALA A 142 -5.05 6.63 14.86
CA ALA A 142 -3.71 7.18 14.73
C ALA A 142 -3.71 8.69 14.41
N GLY A 143 -4.88 9.30 14.18
CA GLY A 143 -5.00 10.71 13.82
C GLY A 143 -4.60 11.04 12.38
N ALA A 144 -4.15 10.07 11.58
CA ALA A 144 -3.76 10.26 10.18
C ALA A 144 -4.94 10.57 9.24
N LEU A 145 -6.17 10.24 9.67
CA LEU A 145 -7.42 10.56 8.98
C LEU A 145 -8.35 11.29 9.95
N ARG A 146 -8.98 12.37 9.50
CA ARG A 146 -10.06 13.06 10.20
C ARG A 146 -11.31 13.08 9.30
N MET A 147 -12.45 12.67 9.85
CA MET A 147 -13.74 12.78 9.16
C MET A 147 -14.44 14.03 9.70
N ARG A 148 -14.30 15.17 8.98
CA ARG A 148 -14.96 16.43 9.38
C ARG A 148 -16.45 16.40 9.14
N ALA A 149 -16.87 15.74 8.07
CA ALA A 149 -18.25 15.46 7.75
C ALA A 149 -18.32 14.14 6.97
N ILE A 150 -19.54 13.60 6.81
CA ILE A 150 -19.80 12.35 6.07
C ILE A 150 -19.16 12.39 4.66
N HIS A 151 -19.16 13.56 4.01
CA HIS A 151 -18.62 13.77 2.67
C HIS A 151 -17.28 14.52 2.63
N GLN A 152 -16.64 14.74 3.78
CA GLN A 152 -15.39 15.49 3.87
C GLN A 152 -14.43 14.77 4.80
N TRP A 153 -13.54 13.99 4.20
CA TRP A 153 -12.45 13.33 4.92
C TRP A 153 -11.15 14.05 4.58
N GLU A 154 -10.35 14.32 5.60
CA GLU A 154 -9.09 15.02 5.50
C GLU A 154 -7.96 14.13 6.04
N LEU A 155 -6.89 13.98 5.27
CA LEU A 155 -5.66 13.39 5.78
C LEU A 155 -4.93 14.42 6.64
N THR A 156 -4.48 14.01 7.83
CA THR A 156 -3.83 14.89 8.81
C THR A 156 -2.35 14.51 8.97
N ASN A 157 -1.52 15.51 9.29
CA ASN A 157 -0.05 15.44 9.31
C ASN A 157 0.55 15.81 10.68
N GLU A 158 -0.28 15.86 11.74
CA GLU A 158 0.17 16.22 13.09
C GLU A 158 0.94 15.07 13.75
#